data_AF-A0A2R8C0J2-F1
#
_entry.id   AF-A0A2R8C0J2-F1
#
_cell.length_a   1.000
_cell.length_b   1.000
_cell.length_c   1.000
_cell.angle_alpha   90.00
_cell.angle_beta   90.00
_cell.angle_gamma   90.00
#
_symmetry.space_group_name_H-M   'P 1'
#
loop_
_entity.id
_entity.type
_entity.pdbx_description
1 polymer ?
#
loop_
_entity_poly.entity_id
_entity_poly.type
_entity_poly.pdbx_seq_one_letter_code
_entity_poly.pdbx_strand_id
1 'polypeptide(L)'
;MAMTHLVRWAARAPAPVYAAIGPGRQAEVERLLTRPGLNRAKTPRDAAILLVAGDLPSSSLDALNRLHDQLPRPRTTLRWLDGDQEAIAHRITTALRALCDGAAGEDDRLPDTPANEWKGIGPHGQGGKGMMGGTPYGRPMAMTGKDVRDGLQLDRYTTRVGPFAPMLPPGLVLEVTLQGDVICEASVQAAPFAQPAEADAPALCAARMLRLLGLDAAADRVIRGRPLRAAWVTGAVPRGLARINDTDARDRLSAWLRSRTVTVAPPDLAALLPGSEWSEAMLILASLPPSALIRAARATEAA
;
A
#
# COMPACT_ATOMS: atom_id res chain seq x y z
N MET A 1 -9.82 30.97 22.74
CA MET A 1 -8.67 30.52 23.56
C MET A 1 -8.46 29.00 23.49
N ALA A 2 -9.42 28.15 23.87
CA ALA A 2 -9.25 26.68 23.88
C ALA A 2 -8.88 26.06 22.50
N MET A 3 -9.56 26.46 21.41
CA MET A 3 -9.19 26.04 20.04
C MET A 3 -7.75 26.42 19.68
N THR A 4 -7.28 27.60 20.09
CA THR A 4 -5.91 28.07 19.82
C THR A 4 -4.85 27.28 20.58
N HIS A 5 -5.20 26.66 21.71
CA HIS A 5 -4.33 25.75 22.45
C HIS A 5 -4.33 24.34 21.84
N LEU A 6 -5.49 23.85 21.40
CA LEU A 6 -5.62 22.56 20.71
C LEU A 6 -4.85 22.56 19.38
N VAL A 7 -4.94 23.64 18.59
CA VAL A 7 -4.18 23.82 17.34
C VAL A 7 -2.67 23.80 17.60
N ARG A 8 -2.19 24.55 18.61
CA ARG A 8 -0.77 24.56 18.99
C ARG A 8 -0.26 23.21 19.49
N TRP A 9 -1.13 22.42 20.11
CA TRP A 9 -0.78 21.07 20.55
C TRP A 9 -0.76 20.08 19.39
N ALA A 10 -1.74 20.16 18.48
CA ALA A 10 -1.78 19.37 17.25
C ALA A 10 -0.56 19.64 16.36
N ALA A 11 -0.10 20.88 16.27
CA ALA A 11 1.11 21.27 15.53
C ALA A 11 2.42 20.68 16.09
N ARG A 12 2.39 20.06 17.28
CA ARG A 12 3.50 19.32 17.88
C ARG A 12 3.40 17.80 17.68
N ALA A 13 2.28 17.31 17.16
CA ALA A 13 2.13 15.90 16.83
C ALA A 13 3.04 15.51 15.65
N PRO A 14 3.45 14.24 15.55
CA PRO A 14 4.14 13.75 14.37
C PRO A 14 3.29 13.94 13.10
N ALA A 15 3.89 14.41 12.02
CA ALA A 15 3.19 14.65 10.76
C ALA A 15 2.68 13.33 10.16
N PRO A 16 1.37 13.19 9.92
CA PRO A 16 0.81 11.99 9.31
C PRO A 16 1.03 12.03 7.79
N VAL A 17 1.96 11.21 7.32
CA VAL A 17 2.45 11.17 5.93
C VAL A 17 2.01 9.89 5.26
N TYR A 18 1.34 10.02 4.11
CA TYR A 18 1.16 8.93 3.17
C TYR A 18 2.14 9.10 2.01
N ALA A 19 2.90 8.06 1.67
CA ALA A 19 3.94 8.15 0.65
C ALA A 19 3.54 7.45 -0.65
N ALA A 20 3.48 8.21 -1.75
CA ALA A 20 3.52 7.69 -3.10
C ALA A 20 5.00 7.52 -3.51
N ILE A 21 5.49 6.29 -3.39
CA ILE A 21 6.90 5.96 -3.62
C ILE A 21 7.12 5.65 -5.10
N GLY A 22 8.02 6.38 -5.74
CA GLY A 22 8.42 6.18 -7.12
C GLY A 22 9.66 5.30 -7.29
N PRO A 23 10.14 5.18 -8.54
CA PRO A 23 11.37 4.47 -8.85
C PRO A 23 12.54 4.97 -8.01
N GLY A 24 13.33 4.04 -7.48
CA GLY A 24 14.58 4.33 -6.78
C GLY A 24 14.46 4.79 -5.32
N ARG A 25 13.26 5.09 -4.82
CA ARG A 25 13.09 5.83 -3.55
C ARG A 25 12.64 5.00 -2.36
N GLN A 26 12.41 3.70 -2.52
CA GLN A 26 11.83 2.87 -1.46
C GLN A 26 12.69 2.88 -0.19
N ALA A 27 13.99 2.61 -0.28
CA ALA A 27 14.86 2.54 0.89
C ALA A 27 14.96 3.89 1.63
N GLU A 28 15.00 5.00 0.90
CA GLU A 28 15.10 6.33 1.47
C GLU A 28 13.81 6.77 2.18
N VAL A 29 12.64 6.54 1.57
CA VAL A 29 11.34 6.82 2.19
C VAL A 29 11.13 5.95 3.43
N GLU A 30 11.53 4.69 3.36
CA GLU A 30 11.44 3.77 4.49
C GLU A 30 12.21 4.28 5.71
N ARG A 31 13.41 4.83 5.50
CA ARG A 31 14.22 5.45 6.56
C ARG A 31 13.66 6.78 7.03
N LEU A 32 13.27 7.64 6.08
CA LEU A 32 12.68 8.95 6.35
C LEU A 32 11.51 8.83 7.33
N LEU A 33 10.60 7.90 7.08
CA LEU A 33 9.39 7.72 7.90
C LEU A 33 9.64 7.10 9.28
N THR A 34 10.88 6.70 9.60
CA THR A 34 11.26 6.32 10.98
C THR A 34 11.72 7.51 11.83
N ARG A 35 11.85 8.70 11.23
CA ARG A 35 12.38 9.87 11.92
C ARG A 35 11.38 10.39 12.96
N PRO A 36 11.87 10.88 14.11
CA PRO A 36 11.02 11.54 15.10
C PRO A 36 10.25 12.71 14.45
N GLY A 37 8.99 12.89 14.82
CA GLY A 37 8.14 13.95 14.29
C GLY A 37 7.47 13.63 12.95
N LEU A 38 7.73 12.45 12.38
CA LEU A 38 6.97 11.91 11.25
C LEU A 38 6.19 10.67 11.71
N ASN A 39 5.02 10.45 11.12
CA ASN A 39 4.20 9.27 11.32
C ASN A 39 3.78 8.72 9.95
N ARG A 40 4.07 7.44 9.71
CA ARG A 40 3.56 6.75 8.52
C ARG A 40 2.06 6.53 8.67
N ALA A 41 1.27 7.17 7.82
CA ALA A 41 -0.15 6.90 7.71
C ALA A 41 -0.38 5.49 7.13
N LYS A 42 -1.31 4.73 7.72
CA LYS A 42 -1.65 3.37 7.28
C LYS A 42 -2.59 3.39 6.08
N THR A 43 -3.49 4.37 6.07
CA THR A 43 -4.40 4.63 4.95
C THR A 43 -4.28 6.08 4.50
N PRO A 44 -4.69 6.41 3.27
CA PRO A 44 -4.73 7.80 2.82
C PRO A 44 -5.62 8.67 3.72
N ARG A 45 -6.66 8.08 4.31
CA ARG A 45 -7.61 8.76 5.19
C ARG A 45 -6.99 9.18 6.53
N ASP A 46 -5.88 8.57 6.92
CA ASP A 46 -5.15 8.90 8.15
C ASP A 46 -4.06 9.96 7.93
N ALA A 47 -3.90 10.47 6.70
CA ALA A 47 -2.84 11.39 6.32
C ALA A 47 -3.32 12.83 6.11
N ALA A 48 -2.42 13.78 6.38
CA ALA A 48 -2.58 15.19 5.99
C ALA A 48 -1.56 15.60 4.92
N ILE A 49 -0.43 14.86 4.84
CA ILE A 49 0.64 15.11 3.90
C ILE A 49 0.74 13.94 2.92
N LEU A 50 0.61 14.24 1.62
CA LEU A 50 0.97 13.30 0.55
C LEU A 50 2.42 13.56 0.14
N LEU A 51 3.31 12.61 0.41
CA LEU A 51 4.70 12.67 -0.06
C LEU A 51 4.82 11.94 -1.40
N VAL A 52 5.16 12.67 -2.45
CA VAL A 52 5.49 12.11 -3.77
C VAL A 52 7.00 12.01 -3.89
N ALA A 53 7.54 10.80 -3.71
CA ALA A 53 8.98 10.56 -3.67
C ALA A 53 9.48 9.99 -4.99
N GLY A 54 10.38 10.72 -5.67
CA GLY A 54 10.95 10.35 -6.96
C GLY A 54 10.11 10.79 -8.15
N ASP A 55 10.64 10.52 -9.35
CA ASP A 55 9.99 10.86 -10.61
C ASP A 55 9.02 9.75 -11.01
N LEU A 56 7.72 9.99 -10.81
CA LEU A 56 6.68 9.02 -11.12
C LEU A 56 6.38 9.02 -12.64
N PRO A 57 6.23 7.84 -13.26
CA PRO A 57 5.86 7.77 -14.67
C PRO A 57 4.46 8.36 -14.88
N SER A 58 4.21 8.92 -16.07
CA SER A 58 2.93 9.53 -16.44
C SER A 58 1.75 8.57 -16.30
N SER A 59 1.97 7.27 -16.52
CA SER A 59 0.97 6.21 -16.32
C SER A 59 0.41 6.12 -14.90
N SER A 60 1.12 6.68 -13.91
CA SER A 60 0.70 6.68 -12.50
C SER A 60 -0.06 7.95 -12.09
N LEU A 61 -0.20 8.94 -12.97
CA LEU A 61 -0.78 10.24 -12.64
C LEU A 61 -2.25 10.12 -12.20
N ASP A 62 -3.03 9.31 -12.91
CA ASP A 62 -4.44 9.09 -12.57
C ASP A 62 -4.60 8.45 -11.19
N ALA A 63 -3.73 7.48 -10.86
CA ALA A 63 -3.73 6.85 -9.55
C ALA A 63 -3.26 7.82 -8.45
N LEU A 64 -2.31 8.71 -8.76
CA LEU A 64 -1.85 9.74 -7.84
C LEU A 64 -2.94 10.78 -7.55
N ASN A 65 -3.71 11.19 -8.56
CA ASN A 65 -4.82 12.12 -8.39
C ASN A 65 -5.94 11.49 -7.54
N ARG A 66 -6.27 10.22 -7.79
CA ARG A 66 -7.20 9.47 -6.92
C ARG A 66 -6.70 9.38 -5.48
N LEU A 67 -5.42 9.07 -5.29
CA LEU A 67 -4.82 9.01 -3.97
C LEU A 67 -4.85 10.36 -3.25
N HIS A 68 -4.52 11.44 -3.96
CA HIS A 68 -4.58 12.80 -3.43
C HIS A 68 -5.97 13.14 -2.88
N ASP A 69 -7.02 12.89 -3.66
CA ASP A 69 -8.39 13.22 -3.27
C ASP A 69 -8.94 12.30 -2.16
N GLN A 70 -8.28 11.15 -1.89
CA GLN A 70 -8.61 10.28 -0.76
C GLN A 70 -8.09 10.81 0.59
N LEU A 71 -7.13 11.73 0.61
CA LEU A 71 -6.68 12.38 1.85
C LEU A 71 -7.77 13.36 2.34
N PRO A 72 -8.07 13.44 3.64
CA PRO A 72 -8.99 14.43 4.18
C PRO A 72 -8.44 15.85 4.05
N ARG A 73 -9.31 16.84 3.84
CA ARG A 73 -8.94 18.27 3.92
C ARG A 73 -8.82 18.72 5.39
N PRO A 74 -7.94 19.69 5.73
CA PRO A 74 -6.95 20.31 4.84
C PRO A 74 -5.73 19.39 4.63
N ARG A 75 -5.28 19.26 3.38
CA ARG A 75 -4.14 18.40 2.96
C ARG A 75 -3.14 19.18 2.14
N THR A 76 -1.93 18.65 2.00
CA THR A 76 -0.92 19.19 1.08
C THR A 76 -0.02 18.10 0.51
N THR A 77 0.47 18.32 -0.69
CA THR A 77 1.36 17.43 -1.43
C THR A 77 2.77 18.00 -1.44
N LEU A 78 3.75 17.18 -1.03
CA LEU A 78 5.16 17.52 -1.12
C LEU A 78 5.85 16.61 -2.11
N ARG A 79 6.49 17.20 -3.12
CA ARG A 79 7.37 16.47 -4.05
C ARG A 79 8.79 16.41 -3.50
N TRP A 80 9.37 15.22 -3.57
CA TRP A 80 10.75 14.92 -3.19
C TRP A 80 11.46 14.16 -4.31
N LEU A 81 11.90 14.92 -5.31
CA LEU A 81 12.68 14.42 -6.45
C LEU A 81 14.13 14.19 -6.02
N ASP A 82 14.75 15.25 -5.49
CA ASP A 82 16.15 15.29 -5.05
C ASP A 82 16.26 15.95 -3.67
N GLY A 83 17.48 15.97 -3.14
CA GLY A 83 17.81 16.57 -1.85
C GLY A 83 17.81 15.58 -0.69
N ASP A 84 18.45 15.97 0.40
CA ASP A 84 18.64 15.10 1.56
C ASP A 84 17.35 14.87 2.38
N GLN A 85 17.40 13.84 3.23
CA GLN A 85 16.27 13.44 4.08
C GLN A 85 15.93 14.46 5.17
N GLU A 86 16.88 15.29 5.59
CA GLU A 86 16.67 16.29 6.65
C GLU A 86 15.81 17.45 6.13
N ALA A 87 16.16 17.94 4.94
CA ALA A 87 15.45 19.02 4.26
C ALA A 87 13.99 18.64 3.98
N ILE A 88 13.73 17.43 3.46
CA ILE A 88 12.36 16.99 3.23
C ILE A 88 11.59 16.75 4.54
N ALA A 89 12.21 16.21 5.59
CA ALA A 89 11.58 16.05 6.90
C ALA A 89 11.18 17.40 7.51
N HIS A 90 12.06 18.41 7.38
CA HIS A 90 11.78 19.77 7.81
C HIS A 90 10.60 20.39 7.03
N ARG A 91 10.57 20.20 5.70
CA ARG A 91 9.45 20.65 4.85
C ARG A 91 8.13 20.00 5.25
N ILE A 92 8.12 18.69 5.52
CA ILE A 92 6.92 17.95 5.96
C ILE A 92 6.38 18.51 7.28
N THR A 93 7.25 18.67 8.29
CA THR A 93 6.82 19.18 9.60
C THR A 93 6.36 20.64 9.53
N THR A 94 6.99 21.45 8.69
CA THR A 94 6.58 22.84 8.42
C THR A 94 5.22 22.90 7.73
N ALA A 95 4.99 22.03 6.75
CA ALA A 95 3.72 21.95 6.04
C ALA A 95 2.57 21.55 6.98
N LEU A 96 2.76 20.58 7.87
CA LEU A 96 1.76 20.25 8.88
C LEU A 96 1.43 21.44 9.79
N ARG A 97 2.46 22.17 10.26
CA ARG A 97 2.25 23.36 11.09
C ARG A 97 1.44 24.42 10.36
N ALA A 98 1.75 24.67 9.09
CA ALA A 98 0.99 25.61 8.27
C ALA A 98 -0.48 25.21 8.13
N LEU A 99 -0.79 23.91 7.92
CA LEU A 99 -2.16 23.41 7.90
C LEU A 99 -2.86 23.59 9.26
N CYS A 100 -2.17 23.29 10.36
CA CYS A 100 -2.70 23.54 11.71
C CYS A 100 -2.96 25.04 11.97
N ASP A 101 -2.09 25.91 11.46
CA ASP A 101 -2.19 27.37 11.58
C ASP A 101 -3.26 27.98 10.64
N GLY A 102 -3.97 27.15 9.87
CA GLY A 102 -5.14 27.56 9.08
C GLY A 102 -4.86 27.76 7.58
N ALA A 103 -3.74 27.27 7.05
CA ALA A 103 -3.56 27.20 5.61
C ALA A 103 -4.68 26.35 4.96
N ALA A 104 -5.24 26.84 3.85
CA ALA A 104 -6.41 26.23 3.21
C ALA A 104 -6.19 24.78 2.72
N GLY A 105 -4.95 24.40 2.42
CA GLY A 105 -4.61 23.11 1.81
C GLY A 105 -4.92 23.08 0.30
N GLU A 106 -4.97 21.87 -0.26
CA GLU A 106 -5.19 21.62 -1.69
C GLU A 106 -6.63 21.19 -2.01
N ASP A 107 -7.19 21.77 -3.08
CA ASP A 107 -8.47 21.38 -3.65
C ASP A 107 -8.44 20.01 -4.31
N ASP A 108 -9.60 19.38 -4.46
CA ASP A 108 -9.73 18.10 -5.19
C ASP A 108 -9.25 18.27 -6.64
N ARG A 109 -8.52 17.29 -7.14
CA ARG A 109 -7.95 17.30 -8.50
C ARG A 109 -8.90 16.66 -9.51
N LEU A 110 -9.74 15.74 -9.05
CA LEU A 110 -10.74 15.06 -9.85
C LEU A 110 -12.10 15.75 -9.69
N PRO A 111 -12.94 15.71 -10.73
CA PRO A 111 -14.29 16.22 -10.63
C PRO A 111 -15.10 15.41 -9.61
N ASP A 112 -15.91 16.10 -8.81
CA ASP A 112 -16.91 15.47 -7.94
C ASP A 112 -18.14 15.07 -8.77
N THR A 113 -17.95 14.07 -9.63
CA THR A 113 -19.01 13.46 -10.41
C THR A 113 -19.13 11.97 -10.09
N PRO A 114 -20.36 11.42 -10.14
CA PRO A 114 -20.55 9.98 -10.01
C PRO A 114 -19.70 9.22 -11.04
N ALA A 115 -19.10 8.10 -10.62
CA ALA A 115 -18.22 7.30 -11.47
C ALA A 115 -18.93 6.76 -12.73
N ASN A 116 -20.25 6.69 -12.73
CA ASN A 116 -21.07 6.34 -13.88
C ASN A 116 -22.18 7.37 -14.04
N GLU A 117 -22.49 7.72 -15.29
CA GLU A 117 -23.64 8.58 -15.59
C GLU A 117 -24.93 8.00 -14.99
N TRP A 118 -25.73 8.86 -14.38
CA TRP A 118 -27.01 8.46 -13.81
C TRP A 118 -27.97 8.04 -14.93
N LYS A 119 -28.22 6.73 -15.07
CA LYS A 119 -29.17 6.17 -16.04
C LYS A 119 -30.48 5.76 -15.34
N GLY A 120 -31.37 6.70 -15.06
CA GLY A 120 -32.74 6.34 -14.71
C GLY A 120 -33.56 7.35 -13.91
N ILE A 121 -34.36 8.16 -14.61
CA ILE A 121 -35.62 8.66 -14.05
C ILE A 121 -36.70 7.66 -14.49
N GLY A 122 -37.26 6.91 -13.54
CA GLY A 122 -38.49 6.17 -13.81
C GLY A 122 -39.67 7.13 -14.02
N PRO A 123 -40.81 6.67 -14.56
CA PRO A 123 -41.97 7.54 -14.83
C PRO A 123 -42.48 8.36 -13.64
N HIS A 124 -42.08 7.99 -12.41
CA HIS A 124 -42.52 8.61 -11.16
C HIS A 124 -41.36 9.17 -10.30
N GLY A 125 -40.21 9.49 -10.89
CA GLY A 125 -39.07 10.06 -10.15
C GLY A 125 -38.36 9.09 -9.20
N GLN A 126 -38.83 7.85 -9.12
CA GLN A 126 -38.15 6.73 -8.45
C GLN A 126 -37.28 5.98 -9.47
N GLY A 127 -36.18 5.39 -9.01
CA GLY A 127 -35.12 4.76 -9.80
C GLY A 127 -35.59 4.07 -11.08
N GLY A 128 -35.03 4.50 -12.21
CA GLY A 128 -35.47 4.07 -13.54
C GLY A 128 -35.33 2.58 -13.84
N LYS A 129 -35.78 2.18 -15.03
CA LYS A 129 -35.86 0.81 -15.57
C LYS A 129 -34.57 -0.04 -15.49
N GLY A 130 -33.46 0.49 -14.98
CA GLY A 130 -32.22 -0.24 -14.69
C GLY A 130 -32.17 -0.91 -13.31
N MET A 131 -33.19 -0.77 -12.45
CA MET A 131 -33.16 -1.38 -11.10
C MET A 131 -33.62 -2.85 -11.03
N MET A 132 -34.18 -3.39 -12.10
CA MET A 132 -34.55 -4.82 -12.18
C MET A 132 -33.58 -5.54 -13.12
N GLY A 133 -32.52 -6.13 -12.55
CA GLY A 133 -31.67 -7.10 -13.27
C GLY A 133 -30.55 -6.52 -14.15
N GLY A 134 -30.06 -5.30 -13.90
CA GLY A 134 -28.95 -4.71 -14.64
C GLY A 134 -28.14 -3.73 -13.80
N THR A 135 -26.81 -3.84 -13.90
CA THR A 135 -25.76 -2.88 -13.52
C THR A 135 -26.17 -1.68 -12.62
N PRO A 136 -26.47 -1.88 -11.32
CA PRO A 136 -26.87 -0.80 -10.41
C PRO A 136 -25.77 0.27 -10.31
N TYR A 137 -26.14 1.55 -10.45
CA TYR A 137 -25.18 2.67 -10.50
C TYR A 137 -24.07 2.49 -11.55
N GLY A 138 -24.34 1.77 -12.65
CA GLY A 138 -23.34 1.46 -13.67
C GLY A 138 -22.22 0.51 -13.20
N ARG A 139 -22.35 -0.10 -12.02
CA ARG A 139 -21.48 -1.20 -11.56
C ARG A 139 -22.22 -2.54 -11.70
N PRO A 140 -21.66 -3.53 -12.42
CA PRO A 140 -22.28 -4.84 -12.49
C PRO A 140 -22.37 -5.43 -11.08
N MET A 141 -23.50 -6.05 -10.77
CA MET A 141 -23.63 -6.83 -9.55
C MET A 141 -22.60 -7.96 -9.58
N ALA A 142 -21.95 -8.24 -8.46
CA ALA A 142 -21.04 -9.36 -8.34
C ALA A 142 -21.80 -10.64 -8.71
N MET A 143 -21.27 -11.41 -9.67
CA MET A 143 -21.82 -12.72 -9.98
C MET A 143 -21.28 -13.72 -8.96
N THR A 144 -22.10 -14.72 -8.63
CA THR A 144 -21.69 -15.79 -7.73
C THR A 144 -20.81 -16.81 -8.45
N GLY A 145 -19.96 -17.49 -7.69
CA GLY A 145 -19.20 -18.65 -8.15
C GLY A 145 -18.91 -19.61 -7.00
N LYS A 146 -18.43 -20.81 -7.32
CA LYS A 146 -18.04 -21.81 -6.31
C LYS A 146 -16.81 -21.32 -5.52
N ASP A 147 -16.96 -21.16 -4.22
CA ASP A 147 -15.85 -20.93 -3.28
C ASP A 147 -14.89 -22.13 -3.31
N VAL A 148 -13.58 -21.85 -3.25
CA VAL A 148 -12.54 -22.87 -3.38
C VAL A 148 -12.40 -23.77 -2.14
N ARG A 149 -12.93 -23.36 -0.99
CA ARG A 149 -12.82 -24.08 0.29
C ARG A 149 -13.93 -25.12 0.46
N ASP A 150 -15.16 -24.76 0.11
CA ASP A 150 -16.36 -25.56 0.39
C ASP A 150 -17.34 -25.71 -0.78
N GLY A 151 -17.12 -25.01 -1.90
CA GLY A 151 -17.98 -25.05 -3.07
C GLY A 151 -19.27 -24.22 -2.97
N LEU A 152 -19.48 -23.45 -1.89
CA LEU A 152 -20.63 -22.57 -1.75
C LEU A 152 -20.65 -21.48 -2.84
N GLN A 153 -21.85 -21.05 -3.23
CA GLN A 153 -22.02 -19.96 -4.20
C GLN A 153 -21.83 -18.61 -3.49
N LEU A 154 -20.65 -18.00 -3.61
CA LEU A 154 -20.32 -16.70 -3.03
C LEU A 154 -20.06 -15.65 -4.11
N ASP A 155 -20.35 -14.39 -3.79
CA ASP A 155 -20.11 -13.25 -4.66
C ASP A 155 -18.63 -13.11 -5.01
N ARG A 156 -18.33 -12.96 -6.30
CA ARG A 156 -16.98 -12.68 -6.81
C ARG A 156 -16.82 -11.18 -7.05
N TYR A 157 -15.84 -10.58 -6.40
CA TYR A 157 -15.51 -9.17 -6.55
C TYR A 157 -14.12 -8.99 -7.15
N THR A 158 -14.06 -8.46 -8.37
CA THR A 158 -12.80 -8.13 -9.04
C THR A 158 -12.42 -6.68 -8.81
N THR A 159 -11.18 -6.43 -8.39
CA THR A 159 -10.66 -5.09 -8.14
C THR A 159 -9.18 -4.97 -8.43
N ARG A 160 -8.73 -3.73 -8.62
CA ARG A 160 -7.31 -3.39 -8.80
C ARG A 160 -6.76 -2.73 -7.55
N VAL A 161 -5.63 -3.23 -7.06
CA VAL A 161 -4.94 -2.70 -5.88
C VAL A 161 -3.52 -2.28 -6.28
N GLY A 162 -3.16 -1.04 -5.95
CA GLY A 162 -1.90 -0.41 -6.36
C GLY A 162 -2.12 0.94 -7.08
N PRO A 163 -1.06 1.62 -7.53
CA PRO A 163 0.37 1.30 -7.37
C PRO A 163 0.97 1.82 -6.05
N PHE A 164 0.16 2.50 -5.22
CA PHE A 164 0.60 3.17 -3.97
C PHE A 164 0.01 2.53 -2.71
N ALA A 165 -0.43 1.27 -2.78
CA ALA A 165 -0.93 0.54 -1.64
C ALA A 165 0.28 0.11 -0.75
N PRO A 166 0.33 0.46 0.55
CA PRO A 166 1.56 0.39 1.35
C PRO A 166 1.99 -1.05 1.69
N MET A 167 1.09 -2.02 1.53
CA MET A 167 1.35 -3.45 1.65
C MET A 167 1.97 -4.06 0.38
N LEU A 168 1.84 -3.38 -0.77
CA LEU A 168 2.41 -3.82 -2.03
C LEU A 168 3.75 -3.11 -2.29
N PRO A 169 4.65 -3.74 -3.06
CA PRO A 169 5.81 -3.04 -3.62
C PRO A 169 5.38 -1.78 -4.39
N PRO A 170 6.13 -0.66 -4.28
CA PRO A 170 5.84 0.54 -5.06
C PRO A 170 5.73 0.24 -6.56
N GLY A 171 4.66 0.72 -7.21
CA GLY A 171 4.43 0.52 -8.64
C GLY A 171 3.63 -0.74 -8.99
N LEU A 172 3.59 -1.75 -8.12
CA LEU A 172 2.86 -2.98 -8.39
C LEU A 172 1.35 -2.69 -8.45
N VAL A 173 0.70 -3.12 -9.53
CA VAL A 173 -0.76 -3.16 -9.62
C VAL A 173 -1.19 -4.61 -9.82
N LEU A 174 -1.99 -5.10 -8.89
CA LEU A 174 -2.63 -6.42 -8.97
C LEU A 174 -4.10 -6.25 -9.30
N GLU A 175 -4.60 -7.00 -10.28
CA GLU A 175 -6.03 -7.27 -10.42
C GLU A 175 -6.33 -8.59 -9.74
N VAL A 176 -7.21 -8.57 -8.76
CA VAL A 176 -7.57 -9.73 -7.94
C VAL A 176 -9.08 -9.94 -7.99
N THR A 177 -9.49 -11.20 -8.05
CA THR A 177 -10.87 -11.62 -7.83
C THR A 177 -10.97 -12.22 -6.43
N LEU A 178 -11.79 -11.62 -5.57
CA LEU A 178 -12.01 -12.03 -4.19
C LEU A 178 -13.37 -12.71 -4.01
N GLN A 179 -13.42 -13.72 -3.14
CA GLN A 179 -14.65 -14.24 -2.53
C GLN A 179 -14.52 -14.15 -1.01
N GLY A 180 -15.20 -13.16 -0.43
CA GLY A 180 -14.89 -12.73 0.93
C GLY A 180 -13.46 -12.18 1.00
N ASP A 181 -12.61 -12.84 1.79
CA ASP A 181 -11.20 -12.54 1.96
C ASP A 181 -10.26 -13.43 1.12
N VAL A 182 -10.76 -14.48 0.47
CA VAL A 182 -9.94 -15.40 -0.32
C VAL A 182 -9.70 -14.87 -1.71
N ILE A 183 -8.44 -14.91 -2.15
CA ILE A 183 -8.06 -14.62 -3.54
C ILE A 183 -8.36 -15.85 -4.41
N CYS A 184 -9.25 -15.69 -5.38
CA CYS A 184 -9.60 -16.74 -6.35
C CYS A 184 -8.76 -16.66 -7.61
N GLU A 185 -8.46 -15.44 -8.07
CA GLU A 185 -7.66 -15.15 -9.24
C GLU A 185 -6.77 -13.94 -8.95
N ALA A 186 -5.57 -13.92 -9.52
CA ALA A 186 -4.67 -12.79 -9.45
C ALA A 186 -3.92 -12.62 -10.78
N SER A 187 -3.79 -11.38 -11.24
CA SER A 187 -2.95 -11.04 -12.38
C SER A 187 -2.16 -9.75 -12.12
N VAL A 188 -0.96 -9.67 -12.66
CA VAL A 188 -0.11 -8.48 -12.58
C VAL A 188 -0.48 -7.55 -13.73
N GLN A 189 -1.01 -6.37 -13.42
CA GLN A 189 -1.40 -5.36 -14.40
C GLN A 189 -0.28 -4.34 -14.64
N ALA A 190 0.59 -4.13 -13.65
CA ALA A 190 1.79 -3.33 -13.77
C ALA A 190 2.87 -3.87 -12.83
N ALA A 191 4.10 -3.99 -13.32
CA ALA A 191 5.24 -4.42 -12.53
C ALA A 191 5.63 -3.39 -11.44
N PRO A 192 6.26 -3.82 -10.33
CA PRO A 192 6.85 -2.89 -9.37
C PRO A 192 7.87 -1.95 -10.04
N PHE A 193 7.94 -0.72 -9.55
CA PHE A 193 8.97 0.22 -9.98
C PHE A 193 10.37 -0.32 -9.66
N ALA A 194 11.34 0.01 -10.51
CA ALA A 194 12.73 -0.32 -10.26
C ALA A 194 13.22 0.31 -8.95
N GLN A 195 13.95 -0.47 -8.15
CA GLN A 195 14.53 -0.03 -6.88
C GLN A 195 16.02 -0.42 -6.85
N PRO A 196 16.88 0.35 -6.15
CA PRO A 196 18.27 -0.01 -5.96
C PRO A 196 18.39 -1.29 -5.13
N ALA A 197 19.55 -1.96 -5.20
CA ALA A 197 19.86 -3.15 -4.41
C ALA A 197 19.68 -2.93 -2.90
N GLU A 198 19.82 -1.68 -2.44
CA GLU A 198 19.59 -1.32 -1.06
C GLU A 198 18.17 -1.60 -0.56
N ALA A 199 17.16 -1.63 -1.44
CA ALA A 199 15.78 -2.00 -1.07
C ALA A 199 15.68 -3.44 -0.55
N ASP A 200 16.61 -4.32 -0.92
CA ASP A 200 16.69 -5.70 -0.44
C ASP A 200 17.41 -5.80 0.93
N ALA A 201 17.85 -4.69 1.53
CA ALA A 201 18.55 -4.70 2.80
C ALA A 201 17.74 -5.47 3.87
N PRO A 202 18.36 -6.37 4.66
CA PRO A 202 17.65 -7.22 5.62
C PRO A 202 16.72 -6.46 6.56
N ALA A 203 17.15 -5.30 7.07
CA ALA A 203 16.35 -4.48 7.95
C ALA A 203 15.06 -3.96 7.30
N LEU A 204 15.11 -3.55 6.02
CA LEU A 204 13.96 -3.06 5.27
C LEU A 204 12.98 -4.18 4.93
N CYS A 205 13.49 -5.34 4.51
CA CYS A 205 12.69 -6.52 4.22
C CYS A 205 11.97 -7.03 5.48
N ALA A 206 12.67 -7.14 6.62
CA ALA A 206 12.04 -7.48 7.90
C ALA A 206 10.99 -6.45 8.31
N ALA A 207 11.30 -5.16 8.23
CA ALA A 207 10.39 -4.09 8.61
C ALA A 207 9.05 -4.14 7.86
N ARG A 208 9.07 -4.45 6.56
CA ARG A 208 7.85 -4.60 5.77
C ARG A 208 6.92 -5.69 6.32
N MET A 209 7.46 -6.86 6.65
CA MET A 209 6.66 -7.93 7.29
C MET A 209 6.17 -7.53 8.68
N LEU A 210 7.04 -6.90 9.49
CA LEU A 210 6.68 -6.44 10.83
C LEU A 210 5.50 -5.46 10.81
N ARG A 211 5.45 -4.55 9.82
CA ARG A 211 4.32 -3.62 9.68
C ARG A 211 3.01 -4.33 9.34
N LEU A 212 3.03 -5.36 8.47
CA LEU A 212 1.84 -6.16 8.19
C LEU A 212 1.34 -6.94 9.42
N LEU A 213 2.26 -7.34 10.30
CA LEU A 213 1.93 -7.95 11.59
C LEU A 213 1.48 -6.93 12.65
N GLY A 214 1.35 -5.64 12.30
CA GLY A 214 0.97 -4.57 13.23
C GLY A 214 2.07 -4.12 14.19
N LEU A 215 3.33 -4.49 13.94
CA LEU A 215 4.49 -4.22 14.79
C LEU A 215 5.31 -3.02 14.28
N ASP A 216 4.65 -1.88 14.08
CA ASP A 216 5.25 -0.66 13.51
C ASP A 216 6.51 -0.18 14.28
N ALA A 217 6.45 -0.17 15.61
CA ALA A 217 7.58 0.23 16.44
C ALA A 217 8.78 -0.73 16.33
N ALA A 218 8.53 -2.03 16.12
CA ALA A 218 9.58 -3.01 15.88
C ALA A 218 10.20 -2.82 14.49
N ALA A 219 9.38 -2.54 13.48
CA ALA A 219 9.83 -2.21 12.13
C ALA A 219 10.78 -1.00 12.12
N ASP A 220 10.39 0.09 12.78
CA ASP A 220 11.23 1.28 12.91
C ASP A 220 12.54 1.00 13.66
N ARG A 221 12.48 0.16 14.70
CA ARG A 221 13.65 -0.21 15.48
C ARG A 221 14.69 -0.95 14.62
N VAL A 222 14.26 -1.91 13.81
CA VAL A 222 15.18 -2.67 12.94
C VAL A 222 15.75 -1.80 11.84
N ILE A 223 14.97 -0.88 11.25
CA ILE A 223 15.47 0.08 10.25
C ILE A 223 16.55 0.99 10.85
N ARG A 224 16.38 1.43 12.11
CA ARG A 224 17.38 2.23 12.84
C ARG A 224 18.58 1.41 13.34
N GLY A 225 18.76 0.17 12.88
CA GLY A 225 19.89 -0.69 13.22
C GLY A 225 19.87 -1.24 14.65
N ARG A 226 18.74 -1.14 15.36
CA ARG A 226 18.62 -1.64 16.73
C ARG A 226 18.10 -3.08 16.71
N PRO A 227 18.72 -4.01 17.46
CA PRO A 227 18.29 -5.40 17.46
C PRO A 227 16.90 -5.56 18.07
N LEU A 228 16.12 -6.47 17.48
CA LEU A 228 14.84 -6.90 18.00
C LEU A 228 15.06 -8.13 18.89
N ARG A 229 14.86 -7.98 20.20
CA ARG A 229 14.96 -9.09 21.17
C ARG A 229 13.59 -9.76 21.33
N ALA A 230 13.05 -10.30 20.24
CA ALA A 230 11.71 -10.90 20.26
C ALA A 230 11.68 -12.20 19.44
N ALA A 231 12.14 -13.29 20.03
CA ALA A 231 12.15 -14.62 19.40
C ALA A 231 10.75 -15.12 18.99
N TRP A 232 9.69 -14.56 19.59
CA TRP A 232 8.30 -14.92 19.31
C TRP A 232 7.72 -14.26 18.05
N VAL A 233 8.34 -13.19 17.54
CA VAL A 233 7.81 -12.43 16.39
C VAL A 233 7.71 -13.28 15.13
N THR A 234 8.66 -14.21 14.94
CA THR A 234 8.62 -15.17 13.83
C THR A 234 7.50 -16.20 14.00
N GLY A 235 7.03 -16.45 15.22
CA GLY A 235 5.90 -17.33 15.52
C GLY A 235 4.56 -16.81 14.98
N ALA A 236 4.43 -15.50 14.76
CA ALA A 236 3.23 -14.88 14.18
C ALA A 236 3.06 -15.16 12.68
N VAL A 237 4.11 -15.60 11.98
CA VAL A 237 4.06 -15.98 10.56
C VAL A 237 3.83 -17.48 10.48
N PRO A 238 2.75 -18.02 9.90
CA PRO A 238 2.51 -19.46 9.81
C PRO A 238 3.66 -20.25 9.15
N ARG A 239 3.91 -21.49 9.62
CA ARG A 239 4.87 -22.39 8.96
C ARG A 239 4.34 -22.81 7.59
N GLY A 240 5.23 -22.93 6.61
CA GLY A 240 4.90 -23.35 5.25
C GLY A 240 4.27 -22.26 4.37
N LEU A 241 3.94 -21.09 4.93
CA LEU A 241 3.42 -19.96 4.15
C LEU A 241 4.47 -19.47 3.16
N ALA A 242 4.07 -19.21 1.91
CA ALA A 242 4.97 -18.74 0.85
C ALA A 242 6.20 -19.63 0.65
N ARG A 243 6.04 -20.96 0.76
CA ARG A 243 7.16 -21.89 0.61
C ARG A 243 7.66 -21.88 -0.83
N ILE A 244 8.95 -21.55 -0.99
CA ILE A 244 9.67 -21.58 -2.25
C ILE A 244 10.93 -22.38 -2.02
N ASN A 245 11.07 -23.49 -2.75
CA ASN A 245 12.04 -24.54 -2.46
C ASN A 245 11.94 -24.96 -0.98
N ASP A 246 13.06 -24.96 -0.25
CA ASP A 246 13.15 -25.42 1.14
C ASP A 246 12.94 -24.32 2.19
N THR A 247 12.51 -23.11 1.81
CA THR A 247 12.32 -21.99 2.76
C THR A 247 10.93 -21.39 2.68
N ASP A 248 10.38 -21.02 3.83
CA ASP A 248 9.08 -20.34 3.95
C ASP A 248 9.21 -18.86 4.37
N ALA A 249 8.09 -18.15 4.47
CA ALA A 249 8.07 -16.74 4.91
C ALA A 249 8.68 -16.53 6.30
N ARG A 250 8.49 -17.50 7.21
CA ARG A 250 9.02 -17.44 8.58
C ARG A 250 10.55 -17.58 8.58
N ASP A 251 11.10 -18.47 7.76
CA ASP A 251 12.55 -18.65 7.60
C ASP A 251 13.20 -17.38 7.04
N ARG A 252 12.57 -16.75 6.04
CA ARG A 252 13.05 -15.50 5.44
C ARG A 252 13.04 -14.35 6.44
N LEU A 253 11.95 -14.16 7.18
CA LEU A 253 11.89 -13.18 8.28
C LEU A 253 12.99 -13.44 9.32
N SER A 254 13.17 -14.71 9.69
CA SER A 254 14.19 -15.13 10.65
C SER A 254 15.62 -14.88 10.15
N ALA A 255 15.87 -14.99 8.84
CA ALA A 255 17.15 -14.66 8.23
C ALA A 255 17.40 -13.14 8.25
N TRP A 256 16.40 -12.35 7.87
CA TRP A 256 16.51 -10.89 7.85
C TRP A 256 16.71 -10.27 9.24
N LEU A 257 16.02 -10.78 10.26
CA LEU A 257 16.21 -10.34 11.65
C LEU A 257 17.61 -10.68 12.20
N ARG A 258 18.32 -11.62 11.58
CA ARG A 258 19.74 -11.94 11.84
C ARG A 258 20.69 -11.23 10.87
N SER A 259 20.22 -10.19 10.18
CA SER A 259 20.97 -9.40 9.21
C SER A 259 21.54 -10.21 8.04
N ARG A 260 20.93 -11.36 7.71
CA ARG A 260 21.31 -12.17 6.54
C ARG A 260 20.51 -11.73 5.32
N THR A 261 21.17 -11.63 4.18
CA THR A 261 20.51 -11.44 2.89
C THR A 261 19.78 -12.72 2.49
N VAL A 262 18.68 -12.56 1.75
CA VAL A 262 17.86 -13.67 1.27
C VAL A 262 17.72 -13.49 -0.23
N THR A 263 18.06 -14.52 -0.98
CA THR A 263 17.86 -14.57 -2.44
C THR A 263 16.81 -15.63 -2.74
N VAL A 264 15.81 -15.25 -3.52
CA VAL A 264 14.72 -16.13 -3.95
C VAL A 264 14.66 -16.12 -5.47
N ALA A 265 14.43 -17.29 -6.07
CA ALA A 265 14.10 -17.39 -7.49
C ALA A 265 12.81 -16.59 -7.78
N PRO A 266 12.66 -15.97 -8.97
CA PRO A 266 11.45 -15.24 -9.30
C PRO A 266 10.24 -16.19 -9.26
N PRO A 267 9.25 -15.98 -8.36
CA PRO A 267 8.04 -16.81 -8.37
C PRO A 267 7.08 -16.37 -9.47
N ASP A 268 6.16 -17.25 -9.86
CA ASP A 268 4.96 -16.84 -10.60
C ASP A 268 3.96 -16.22 -9.62
N LEU A 269 3.82 -14.89 -9.66
CA LEU A 269 2.94 -14.16 -8.75
C LEU A 269 1.46 -14.48 -8.98
N ALA A 270 1.06 -14.77 -10.22
CA ALA A 270 -0.33 -15.09 -10.54
C ALA A 270 -0.72 -16.47 -10.01
N ALA A 271 0.21 -17.43 -9.99
CA ALA A 271 0.00 -18.75 -9.42
C ALA A 271 0.18 -18.81 -7.89
N LEU A 272 0.95 -17.89 -7.30
CA LEU A 272 1.32 -17.93 -5.89
C LEU A 272 0.22 -17.44 -4.92
N LEU A 273 -0.67 -16.57 -5.38
CA LEU A 273 -1.66 -15.90 -4.53
C LEU A 273 -3.03 -16.61 -4.44
N PRO A 274 -3.55 -17.27 -5.49
CA PRO A 274 -4.84 -17.96 -5.41
C PRO A 274 -4.91 -19.01 -4.30
N GLY A 275 -6.03 -19.03 -3.58
CA GLY A 275 -6.29 -19.92 -2.45
C GLY A 275 -5.83 -19.37 -1.09
N SER A 276 -5.06 -18.28 -1.07
CA SER A 276 -4.70 -17.60 0.17
C SER A 276 -5.73 -16.53 0.56
N GLU A 277 -5.88 -16.28 1.86
CA GLU A 277 -6.60 -15.10 2.34
C GLU A 277 -5.81 -13.82 1.99
N TRP A 278 -6.50 -12.69 1.89
CA TRP A 278 -5.89 -11.39 1.59
C TRP A 278 -4.71 -11.07 2.52
N SER A 279 -4.85 -11.35 3.81
CA SER A 279 -3.81 -11.11 4.81
C SER A 279 -2.55 -11.97 4.56
N GLU A 280 -2.76 -13.24 4.22
CA GLU A 280 -1.70 -14.20 3.86
C GLU A 280 -1.02 -13.80 2.56
N ALA A 281 -1.78 -13.41 1.53
CA ALA A 281 -1.28 -12.92 0.26
C ALA A 281 -0.33 -11.72 0.44
N MET A 282 -0.71 -10.76 1.29
CA MET A 282 0.15 -9.61 1.58
C MET A 282 1.42 -10.03 2.31
N LEU A 283 1.34 -10.99 3.24
CA LEU A 283 2.53 -11.55 3.90
C LEU A 283 3.42 -12.36 2.95
N ILE A 284 2.82 -13.11 2.01
CA ILE A 284 3.54 -13.83 0.94
C ILE A 284 4.38 -12.83 0.16
N LEU A 285 3.76 -11.77 -0.39
CA LEU A 285 4.46 -10.74 -1.15
C LEU A 285 5.52 -10.00 -0.32
N ALA A 286 5.20 -9.65 0.93
CA ALA A 286 6.14 -9.00 1.83
C ALA A 286 7.32 -9.88 2.26
N SER A 287 7.19 -11.20 2.16
CA SER A 287 8.26 -12.15 2.46
C SER A 287 9.24 -12.36 1.31
N LEU A 288 9.02 -11.75 0.14
CA LEU A 288 9.89 -11.85 -1.03
C LEU A 288 10.75 -10.59 -1.17
N PRO A 289 12.08 -10.68 -1.40
CA PRO A 289 12.91 -9.50 -1.65
C PRO A 289 12.33 -8.64 -2.79
N PRO A 290 12.33 -7.29 -2.68
CA PRO A 290 11.90 -6.42 -3.77
C PRO A 290 12.49 -6.77 -5.14
N SER A 291 13.78 -7.13 -5.21
CA SER A 291 14.40 -7.55 -6.47
C SER A 291 13.79 -8.83 -7.06
N ALA A 292 13.33 -9.77 -6.22
CA ALA A 292 12.68 -11.00 -6.68
C ALA A 292 11.30 -10.70 -7.26
N LEU A 293 10.54 -9.78 -6.64
CA LEU A 293 9.24 -9.33 -7.14
C LEU A 293 9.37 -8.58 -8.48
N ILE A 294 10.38 -7.72 -8.61
CA ILE A 294 10.68 -7.01 -9.87
C ILE A 294 11.04 -8.01 -10.98
N ARG A 295 11.89 -9.02 -10.69
CA ARG A 295 12.25 -10.06 -11.66
C ARG A 295 11.04 -10.92 -12.06
N ALA A 296 10.20 -11.29 -11.11
CA ALA A 296 8.98 -12.07 -11.36
C ALA A 296 8.02 -11.34 -12.30
N ALA A 297 7.70 -10.07 -12.01
CA ALA A 297 6.77 -9.31 -12.83
C ALA A 297 7.28 -9.06 -14.27
N ARG A 298 8.59 -8.89 -14.45
CA ARG A 298 9.21 -8.75 -15.79
C ARG A 298 9.20 -10.03 -16.62
N ALA A 299 9.27 -11.20 -15.97
CA ALA A 299 9.17 -12.47 -16.67
C ALA A 299 7.77 -12.68 -17.27
N THR A 300 6.73 -12.15 -16.60
CA THR A 300 5.34 -12.17 -17.10
C THR A 300 5.12 -11.21 -18.27
N GLU A 301 5.83 -10.09 -18.37
CA GLU A 301 5.74 -9.17 -19.52
C GLU A 301 6.38 -9.74 -20.81
N ALA A 302 7.28 -10.72 -20.68
CA ALA A 302 8.01 -11.32 -21.80
C ALA A 302 7.38 -12.65 -22.32
N ALA A 303 6.35 -13.15 -21.64
CA ALA A 303 5.63 -14.39 -21.95
C ALA A 303 4.28 -14.10 -22.59
#